data_AF-A0A0J9VFK9-F1
#
_entry.id   AF-A0A0J9VFK9-F1
#
_cell.length_a   1.000
_cell.length_b   1.000
_cell.length_c   1.000
_cell.angle_alpha   90.00
_cell.angle_beta   90.00
_cell.angle_gamma   90.00
#
_symmetry.space_group_name_H-M   'P 1'
#
loop_
_entity.id
_entity.type
_entity.pdbx_description
1 polymer ?
#
loop_
_entity_poly.entity_id
_entity_poly.type
_entity_poly.pdbx_seq_one_letter_code
_entity_poly.pdbx_strand_id
1 'polypeptide(L)'
;MCVNIRMFTYANVRKIVRKTMRLFFPPFLSVSQYSYDAEEKLNILEGLVNEFVENSKGVIFNSPEEKKKMEKHKFKKMCDIILEKVKTVVELSTINNYRIILKFGKGERKSEVIDKVKNDDNISDELKSELLKYEDVESKDANVSGLINFISPIYDSFEQKLNALIREVSADLGKII
;
A
#
# COMPACT_ATOMS: atom_id res chain seq x y z
N MET A 1 26.06 6.21 25.12
CA MET A 1 24.60 6.17 24.93
C MET A 1 24.30 6.69 23.52
N CYS A 2 23.31 6.13 22.81
CA CYS A 2 22.88 6.46 21.43
C CYS A 2 23.37 5.53 20.29
N VAL A 3 22.99 4.26 20.34
CA VAL A 3 22.83 3.42 19.13
C VAL A 3 21.43 2.81 19.18
N ASN A 4 20.38 3.64 19.08
CA ASN A 4 19.01 3.10 19.10
C ASN A 4 17.97 4.01 18.44
N ILE A 5 18.36 4.73 17.40
CA ILE A 5 17.45 5.60 16.65
C ILE A 5 17.45 5.12 15.19
N ARG A 6 16.34 4.47 14.80
CA ARG A 6 15.82 4.35 13.40
C ARG A 6 16.32 3.22 12.49
N MET A 7 16.75 2.07 13.00
CA MET A 7 16.50 0.81 12.24
C MET A 7 15.02 0.37 12.33
N PHE A 8 14.27 0.94 13.27
CA PHE A 8 12.86 0.66 13.53
C PHE A 8 11.90 1.09 12.39
N THR A 9 12.33 1.99 11.50
CA THR A 9 11.50 2.46 10.37
C THR A 9 11.50 1.48 9.17
N TYR A 10 12.52 0.62 9.03
CA TYR A 10 12.69 -0.29 7.88
C TYR A 10 11.90 -1.59 8.01
N ALA A 11 11.76 -2.11 9.24
CA ALA A 11 10.85 -3.21 9.54
C ALA A 11 9.39 -2.83 9.26
N ASN A 12 9.06 -1.53 9.27
CA ASN A 12 7.72 -1.05 8.99
C ASN A 12 7.37 -1.04 7.50
N VAL A 13 8.26 -0.70 6.55
CA VAL A 13 7.91 -0.73 5.11
C VAL A 13 7.52 -2.14 4.69
N ARG A 14 8.36 -3.14 5.02
CA ARG A 14 8.10 -4.56 4.73
C ARG A 14 6.81 -5.06 5.39
N LYS A 15 6.59 -4.67 6.65
CA LYS A 15 5.39 -5.07 7.42
C LYS A 15 4.15 -4.35 6.92
N ILE A 16 4.26 -3.10 6.47
CA ILE A 16 3.20 -2.32 5.84
C ILE A 16 2.83 -2.97 4.51
N VAL A 17 3.78 -3.18 3.60
CA VAL A 17 3.56 -3.85 2.30
C VAL A 17 2.90 -5.23 2.50
N ARG A 18 3.43 -6.07 3.39
CA ARG A 18 2.83 -7.39 3.72
C ARG A 18 1.48 -7.31 4.42
N LYS A 19 1.23 -6.31 5.27
CA LYS A 19 -0.06 -6.12 5.95
C LYS A 19 -1.11 -5.65 4.95
N THR A 20 -0.73 -4.79 4.01
CA THR A 20 -1.57 -4.39 2.88
C THR A 20 -1.90 -5.63 2.04
N MET A 21 -0.90 -6.45 1.63
CA MET A 21 -1.10 -7.72 0.89
C MET A 21 -2.17 -8.64 1.50
N ARG A 22 -2.19 -8.80 2.83
CA ARG A 22 -3.20 -9.64 3.52
C ARG A 22 -4.60 -9.03 3.59
N LEU A 23 -4.73 -7.71 3.46
CA LEU A 23 -6.01 -7.02 3.50
C LEU A 23 -6.73 -7.05 2.15
N PHE A 24 -6.01 -7.25 1.03
CA PHE A 24 -6.59 -7.20 -0.32
C PHE A 24 -7.40 -8.43 -0.73
N PHE A 25 -7.11 -9.61 -0.17
CA PHE A 25 -7.67 -10.85 -0.70
C PHE A 25 -8.58 -11.52 0.33
N PRO A 26 -9.90 -11.22 0.32
CA PRO A 26 -10.85 -12.20 0.81
C PRO A 26 -10.69 -13.48 -0.03
N PRO A 27 -10.84 -14.68 0.56
CA PRO A 27 -10.67 -15.95 -0.14
C PRO A 27 -11.87 -16.20 -1.07
N PHE A 28 -11.95 -15.47 -2.19
CA PHE A 28 -12.85 -15.74 -3.29
C PHE A 28 -12.00 -16.26 -4.46
N LEU A 29 -12.27 -17.51 -4.89
CA LEU A 29 -11.53 -18.24 -5.92
C LEU A 29 -11.32 -17.44 -7.24
N SER A 30 -12.25 -16.53 -7.59
CA SER A 30 -12.20 -15.71 -8.81
C SER A 30 -11.37 -14.42 -8.72
N VAL A 31 -10.87 -14.04 -7.53
CA VAL A 31 -10.03 -12.84 -7.31
C VAL A 31 -8.55 -13.21 -7.27
N SER A 32 -8.22 -14.50 -7.38
CA SER A 32 -6.86 -15.03 -7.30
C SER A 32 -5.92 -14.48 -8.38
N GLN A 33 -6.40 -14.26 -9.61
CA GLN A 33 -5.57 -13.76 -10.70
C GLN A 33 -5.18 -12.27 -10.51
N TYR A 34 -6.15 -11.44 -10.10
CA TYR A 34 -5.92 -10.04 -9.68
C TYR A 34 -4.97 -9.92 -8.48
N SER A 35 -4.79 -11.00 -7.73
CA SER A 35 -3.82 -11.07 -6.64
C SER A 35 -2.38 -11.14 -7.10
N TYR A 36 -2.12 -11.92 -8.15
CA TYR A 36 -0.75 -12.19 -8.57
C TYR A 36 -0.10 -10.97 -9.22
N ASP A 37 -0.82 -10.24 -10.08
CA ASP A 37 -0.25 -9.08 -10.77
C ASP A 37 0.10 -7.95 -9.79
N ALA A 38 -0.81 -7.65 -8.86
CA ALA A 38 -0.56 -6.67 -7.80
C ALA A 38 0.57 -7.12 -6.86
N GLU A 39 0.65 -8.41 -6.53
CA GLU A 39 1.74 -8.98 -5.72
C GLU A 39 3.09 -8.87 -6.43
N GLU A 40 3.16 -9.15 -7.73
CA GLU A 40 4.37 -9.01 -8.54
C GLU A 40 4.88 -7.56 -8.52
N LYS A 41 3.99 -6.58 -8.75
CA LYS A 41 4.35 -5.15 -8.68
C LYS A 41 4.85 -4.75 -7.31
N LEU A 42 4.20 -5.21 -6.23
CA LEU A 42 4.65 -4.93 -4.87
C LEU A 42 6.00 -5.60 -4.56
N ASN A 43 6.26 -6.79 -5.10
CA ASN A 43 7.55 -7.47 -4.96
C ASN A 43 8.67 -6.73 -5.69
N ILE A 44 8.41 -6.18 -6.88
CA ILE A 44 9.35 -5.29 -7.58
C ILE A 44 9.69 -4.07 -6.71
N LEU A 45 8.67 -3.44 -6.12
CA LEU A 45 8.87 -2.30 -5.23
C LEU A 45 9.67 -2.69 -3.98
N GLU A 46 9.40 -3.83 -3.36
CA GLU A 46 10.19 -4.35 -2.23
C GLU A 46 11.65 -4.59 -2.65
N GLY A 47 11.88 -5.17 -3.83
CA GLY A 47 13.21 -5.40 -4.39
C GLY A 47 14.01 -4.10 -4.57
N LEU A 48 13.41 -3.09 -5.21
CA LEU A 48 14.04 -1.78 -5.44
C LEU A 48 14.48 -1.10 -4.14
N VAL A 49 13.60 -1.11 -3.13
CA VAL A 49 13.88 -0.51 -1.82
C VAL A 49 14.97 -1.27 -1.09
N ASN A 50 14.94 -2.61 -1.11
CA ASN A 50 15.97 -3.43 -0.47
C ASN A 50 17.34 -3.19 -1.10
N GLU A 51 17.42 -3.17 -2.43
CA GLU A 51 18.68 -2.94 -3.12
C GLU A 51 19.23 -1.54 -2.85
N PHE A 52 18.38 -0.51 -2.80
CA PHE A 52 18.78 0.83 -2.39
C PHE A 52 19.35 0.86 -0.97
N VAL A 53 18.70 0.20 -0.01
CA VAL A 53 19.13 0.16 1.39
C VAL A 53 20.49 -0.53 1.52
N GLU A 54 20.68 -1.69 0.88
CA GLU A 54 21.94 -2.42 0.96
C GLU A 54 23.09 -1.66 0.28
N ASN A 55 22.85 -1.09 -0.91
CA ASN A 55 23.84 -0.27 -1.60
C ASN A 55 24.22 0.98 -0.80
N SER A 56 23.23 1.64 -0.18
CA SER A 56 23.45 2.84 0.63
C SER A 56 24.22 2.54 1.92
N LYS A 57 23.99 1.37 2.55
CA LYS A 57 24.80 0.93 3.69
C LYS A 57 26.28 0.84 3.29
N GLY A 58 26.58 0.18 2.18
CA GLY A 58 27.94 0.06 1.65
C GLY A 58 28.62 1.43 1.45
N VAL A 59 27.91 2.37 0.81
CA VAL A 59 28.42 3.74 0.59
C VAL A 59 28.66 4.48 1.91
N ILE A 60 27.74 4.39 2.87
CA ILE A 60 27.86 5.08 4.16
C ILE A 60 29.00 4.49 5.00
N PHE A 61 29.15 3.16 5.07
CA PHE A 61 30.21 2.52 5.86
C PHE A 61 31.60 2.82 5.30
N ASN A 62 31.74 2.85 3.98
CA ASN A 62 33.01 3.07 3.29
C ASN A 62 33.35 4.56 3.08
N SER A 63 32.43 5.47 3.44
CA SER A 63 32.68 6.91 3.34
C SER A 63 33.60 7.41 4.48
N PRO A 64 34.47 8.40 4.22
CA PRO A 64 35.19 9.11 5.28
C PRO A 64 34.21 9.72 6.31
N GLU A 65 34.63 9.84 7.57
CA GLU A 65 33.76 10.25 8.68
C GLU A 65 33.08 11.61 8.43
N GLU A 66 33.80 12.53 7.80
CA GLU A 66 33.32 13.86 7.37
C GLU A 66 32.16 13.78 6.37
N LYS A 67 32.13 12.75 5.51
CA LYS A 67 31.10 12.52 4.49
C LYS A 67 29.95 11.63 4.98
N LYS A 68 30.17 10.79 6.01
CA LYS A 68 29.14 9.89 6.55
C LYS A 68 27.88 10.64 6.98
N LYS A 69 28.02 11.82 7.58
CA LYS A 69 26.86 12.62 8.03
C LYS A 69 25.99 13.06 6.85
N MET A 70 26.62 13.49 5.75
CA MET A 70 25.93 13.90 4.53
C MET A 70 25.25 12.71 3.84
N GLU A 71 25.94 11.59 3.71
CA GLU A 71 25.37 10.39 3.07
C GLU A 71 24.20 9.79 3.88
N LYS A 72 24.29 9.78 5.21
CA LYS A 72 23.16 9.42 6.08
C LYS A 72 21.95 10.34 5.88
N HIS A 73 22.17 11.63 5.68
CA HIS A 73 21.07 12.58 5.44
C HIS A 73 20.41 12.32 4.07
N LYS A 74 21.21 12.11 3.00
CA LYS A 74 20.67 11.81 1.67
C LYS A 74 19.86 10.51 1.68
N PHE A 75 20.41 9.47 2.29
CA PHE A 75 19.73 8.18 2.46
C PHE A 75 18.39 8.33 3.18
N LYS A 76 18.37 9.03 4.32
CA LYS A 76 17.12 9.27 5.07
C LYS A 76 16.09 10.01 4.22
N LYS A 77 16.47 11.07 3.53
CA LYS A 77 15.57 11.85 2.67
C LYS A 77 14.92 10.96 1.60
N MET A 78 15.70 10.07 0.99
CA MET A 78 15.18 9.13 0.00
C MET A 78 14.21 8.12 0.61
N CYS A 79 14.54 7.57 1.80
CA CYS A 79 13.63 6.68 2.51
C CYS A 79 12.31 7.36 2.88
N ASP A 80 12.36 8.63 3.32
CA ASP A 80 11.16 9.39 3.68
C ASP A 80 10.24 9.58 2.44
N ILE A 81 10.81 9.88 1.26
CA ILE A 81 10.08 9.98 -0.01
C ILE A 81 9.43 8.63 -0.39
N ILE A 82 10.20 7.54 -0.36
CA ILE A 82 9.68 6.19 -0.70
C ILE A 82 8.55 5.80 0.26
N LEU A 83 8.72 6.05 1.55
CA LEU A 83 7.72 5.77 2.58
C LEU A 83 6.41 6.52 2.34
N GLU A 84 6.49 7.81 2.02
CA GLU A 84 5.33 8.63 1.69
C GLU A 84 4.54 8.03 0.52
N LYS A 85 5.24 7.68 -0.55
CA LYS A 85 4.59 7.12 -1.75
C LYS A 85 3.98 5.73 -1.52
N VAL A 86 4.64 4.88 -0.74
CA VAL A 86 4.09 3.57 -0.31
C VAL A 86 2.83 3.78 0.54
N LYS A 87 2.83 4.75 1.46
CA LYS A 87 1.68 5.05 2.33
C LYS A 87 0.44 5.38 1.50
N THR A 88 0.57 6.21 0.46
CA THR A 88 -0.52 6.56 -0.45
C THR A 88 -1.15 5.34 -1.12
N VAL A 89 -0.32 4.38 -1.55
CA VAL A 89 -0.83 3.12 -2.12
C VAL A 89 -1.62 2.34 -1.09
N VAL A 90 -1.13 2.21 0.14
CA VAL A 90 -1.83 1.50 1.22
C VAL A 90 -3.17 2.11 1.56
N GLU A 91 -3.25 3.44 1.56
CA GLU A 91 -4.49 4.17 1.79
C GLU A 91 -5.50 3.91 0.66
N LEU A 92 -5.07 4.04 -0.60
CA LEU A 92 -5.91 3.76 -1.77
C LEU A 92 -6.45 2.32 -1.75
N SER A 93 -5.60 1.36 -1.41
CA SER A 93 -5.96 -0.04 -1.25
C SER A 93 -6.99 -0.28 -0.15
N THR A 94 -6.81 0.38 0.98
CA THR A 94 -7.72 0.29 2.12
C THR A 94 -9.10 0.82 1.74
N ILE A 95 -9.16 1.97 1.05
CA ILE A 95 -10.40 2.56 0.54
C ILE A 95 -11.07 1.62 -0.46
N ASN A 96 -10.33 1.04 -1.40
CA ASN A 96 -10.85 0.08 -2.37
C ASN A 96 -11.45 -1.16 -1.69
N ASN A 97 -10.78 -1.68 -0.67
CA ASN A 97 -11.27 -2.81 0.12
C ASN A 97 -12.56 -2.45 0.87
N TYR A 98 -12.63 -1.26 1.48
CA TYR A 98 -13.84 -0.78 2.13
C TYR A 98 -15.00 -0.69 1.15
N ARG A 99 -14.79 -0.14 -0.06
CA ARG A 99 -15.82 -0.09 -1.11
C ARG A 99 -16.37 -1.48 -1.46
N ILE A 100 -15.50 -2.48 -1.61
CA ILE A 100 -15.89 -3.84 -1.96
C ILE A 100 -16.68 -4.49 -0.81
N ILE A 101 -16.17 -4.42 0.42
CA ILE A 101 -16.81 -5.02 1.60
C ILE A 101 -18.15 -4.36 1.90
N LEU A 102 -18.25 -3.04 1.83
CA LEU A 102 -19.50 -2.32 2.10
C LEU A 102 -20.58 -2.66 1.07
N LYS A 103 -20.20 -2.77 -0.21
CA LYS A 103 -21.14 -3.05 -1.30
C LYS A 103 -21.58 -4.52 -1.41
N PHE A 104 -20.67 -5.47 -1.18
CA PHE A 104 -20.95 -6.89 -1.41
C PHE A 104 -20.82 -7.79 -0.18
N GLY A 105 -20.12 -7.34 0.86
CA GLY A 105 -19.91 -8.08 2.10
C GLY A 105 -21.20 -8.23 2.93
N LYS A 106 -21.18 -9.18 3.87
CA LYS A 106 -22.29 -9.48 4.79
C LYS A 106 -21.75 -9.73 6.21
N GLY A 107 -22.63 -9.61 7.19
CA GLY A 107 -22.36 -9.97 8.59
C GLY A 107 -21.32 -9.07 9.27
N GLU A 108 -20.64 -9.64 10.27
CA GLU A 108 -19.72 -8.95 11.17
C GLU A 108 -18.60 -8.18 10.44
N ARG A 109 -18.09 -8.73 9.33
CA ARG A 109 -17.05 -8.08 8.53
C ARG A 109 -17.52 -6.78 7.89
N LYS A 110 -18.80 -6.67 7.51
CA LYS A 110 -19.37 -5.43 6.97
C LYS A 110 -19.61 -4.40 8.09
N SER A 111 -20.17 -4.82 9.23
CA SER A 111 -20.37 -3.92 10.37
C SER A 111 -19.05 -3.35 10.90
N GLU A 112 -18.00 -4.17 11.01
CA GLU A 112 -16.68 -3.69 11.41
C GLU A 112 -16.11 -2.61 10.47
N VAL A 113 -16.35 -2.73 9.15
CA VAL A 113 -15.87 -1.75 8.18
C VAL A 113 -16.69 -0.47 8.26
N ILE A 114 -18.01 -0.56 8.48
CA ILE A 114 -18.86 0.61 8.75
C ILE A 114 -18.33 1.38 9.97
N ASP A 115 -18.06 0.68 11.07
CA ASP A 115 -17.55 1.29 12.30
C ASP A 115 -16.18 1.93 12.08
N LYS A 116 -15.27 1.27 11.33
CA LYS A 116 -13.97 1.84 10.97
C LYS A 116 -14.12 3.12 10.16
N VAL A 117 -14.98 3.14 9.13
CA VAL A 117 -15.19 4.31 8.28
C VAL A 117 -15.80 5.48 9.07
N LYS A 118 -16.77 5.21 9.94
CA LYS A 118 -17.39 6.25 10.79
C LYS A 118 -16.38 6.91 11.71
N ASN A 119 -15.48 6.13 12.30
CA ASN A 119 -14.53 6.58 13.32
C ASN A 119 -13.15 6.97 12.79
N ASP A 120 -12.90 6.95 11.48
CA ASP A 120 -11.59 7.31 10.92
C ASP A 120 -11.52 8.81 10.57
N ASP A 121 -10.84 9.59 11.41
CA ASP A 121 -10.66 11.04 11.20
C ASP A 121 -9.76 11.38 10.00
N ASN A 122 -9.07 10.40 9.41
CA ASN A 122 -8.21 10.61 8.25
C ASN A 122 -8.95 10.51 6.91
N ILE A 123 -10.21 10.07 6.93
CA ILE A 123 -11.07 9.99 5.74
C ILE A 123 -11.94 11.26 5.69
N SER A 124 -11.95 11.95 4.55
CA SER A 124 -12.79 13.14 4.38
C SER A 124 -14.28 12.82 4.52
N ASP A 125 -15.07 13.80 4.96
CA ASP A 125 -16.51 13.62 5.16
C ASP A 125 -17.22 13.25 3.85
N GLU A 126 -16.76 13.77 2.70
CA GLU A 126 -17.27 13.39 1.38
C GLU A 126 -17.01 11.90 1.10
N LEU A 127 -15.80 11.43 1.37
CA LEU A 127 -15.44 10.02 1.14
C LEU A 127 -16.16 9.10 2.13
N LYS A 128 -16.34 9.52 3.40
CA LYS A 128 -17.18 8.80 4.37
C LYS A 128 -18.60 8.66 3.86
N SER A 129 -19.21 9.75 3.41
CA SER A 129 -20.55 9.76 2.85
C SER A 129 -20.68 8.81 1.66
N GLU A 130 -19.74 8.86 0.71
CA GLU A 130 -19.72 7.93 -0.43
C GLU A 130 -19.61 6.46 -0.03
N LEU A 131 -18.77 6.14 0.96
CA LEU A 131 -18.58 4.77 1.45
C LEU A 131 -19.83 4.26 2.19
N LEU A 132 -20.44 5.09 3.03
CA LEU A 132 -21.57 4.73 3.88
C LEU A 132 -22.91 4.66 3.13
N LYS A 133 -22.99 5.07 1.87
CA LYS A 133 -24.16 4.83 1.00
C LYS A 133 -24.57 3.35 0.89
N TYR A 134 -23.64 2.44 1.20
CA TYR A 134 -23.89 1.00 1.16
C TYR A 134 -24.24 0.41 2.52
N GLU A 135 -24.37 1.20 3.60
CA GLU A 135 -24.68 0.74 4.96
C GLU A 135 -25.94 -0.15 4.97
N ASP A 136 -27.04 0.38 4.44
CA ASP A 136 -28.35 -0.29 4.42
C ASP A 136 -28.58 -1.22 3.23
N VAL A 137 -27.57 -1.37 2.36
CA VAL A 137 -27.69 -2.26 1.19
C VAL A 137 -27.51 -3.71 1.66
N GLU A 138 -28.62 -4.43 1.80
CA GLU A 138 -28.60 -5.88 1.96
C GLU A 138 -28.11 -6.53 0.66
N SER A 139 -26.98 -7.21 0.75
CA SER A 139 -26.44 -8.04 -0.34
C SER A 139 -27.39 -9.23 -0.53
N LYS A 140 -28.40 -9.08 -1.40
CA LYS A 140 -29.09 -10.22 -2.02
C LYS A 140 -28.05 -10.93 -2.89
N ASP A 141 -27.95 -12.26 -2.74
CA ASP A 141 -26.95 -13.14 -3.36
C ASP A 141 -26.15 -12.46 -4.48
N ALA A 142 -25.00 -11.91 -4.09
CA ALA A 142 -24.19 -11.08 -4.97
C ALA A 142 -23.88 -11.85 -6.25
N ASN A 143 -24.49 -11.43 -7.36
CA ASN A 143 -24.22 -12.01 -8.66
C ASN A 143 -22.73 -11.81 -8.95
N VAL A 144 -22.01 -12.91 -9.17
CA VAL A 144 -20.56 -12.92 -9.42
C VAL A 144 -20.19 -11.94 -10.55
N SER A 145 -21.03 -11.82 -11.57
CA SER A 145 -20.82 -10.85 -12.66
C SER A 145 -20.89 -9.39 -12.19
N GLY A 146 -21.78 -9.07 -11.25
CA GLY A 146 -21.90 -7.74 -10.65
C GLY A 146 -20.69 -7.40 -9.77
N LEU A 147 -20.14 -8.38 -9.07
CA LEU A 147 -18.87 -8.22 -8.33
C LEU A 147 -17.71 -7.97 -9.29
N ILE A 148 -17.54 -8.81 -10.32
CA ILE A 148 -16.46 -8.67 -11.32
C ILE A 148 -16.53 -7.30 -11.98
N ASN A 149 -17.68 -6.90 -12.51
CA ASN A 149 -17.87 -5.61 -13.17
C ASN A 149 -17.57 -4.42 -12.26
N PHE A 150 -17.71 -4.59 -10.94
CA PHE A 150 -17.36 -3.55 -9.96
C PHE A 150 -15.87 -3.53 -9.63
N ILE A 151 -15.23 -4.69 -9.45
CA ILE A 151 -13.83 -4.76 -9.00
C ILE A 151 -12.84 -4.53 -10.15
N SER A 152 -13.14 -4.96 -11.38
CA SER A 152 -12.21 -4.86 -12.51
C SER A 152 -11.69 -3.43 -12.74
N PRO A 153 -12.52 -2.39 -12.89
CA PRO A 153 -12.00 -1.03 -13.08
C PRO A 153 -11.23 -0.49 -11.87
N ILE A 154 -11.54 -0.97 -10.65
CA ILE A 154 -10.82 -0.59 -9.42
C ILE A 154 -9.42 -1.20 -9.44
N TYR A 155 -9.30 -2.48 -9.84
CA TYR A 155 -8.03 -3.18 -9.94
C TYR A 155 -7.17 -2.65 -11.08
N ASP A 156 -7.72 -2.42 -12.27
CA ASP A 156 -6.98 -1.86 -13.41
C ASP A 156 -6.39 -0.49 -13.04
N SER A 157 -7.19 0.36 -12.40
CA SER A 157 -6.71 1.67 -11.91
C SER A 157 -5.64 1.53 -10.83
N PHE A 158 -5.80 0.56 -9.92
CA PHE A 158 -4.81 0.30 -8.88
C PHE A 158 -3.47 -0.18 -9.45
N GLU A 159 -3.50 -1.09 -10.42
CA GLU A 159 -2.31 -1.60 -11.08
C GLU A 159 -1.56 -0.49 -11.84
N GLN A 160 -2.30 0.37 -12.56
CA GLN A 160 -1.70 1.55 -13.21
C GLN A 160 -1.01 2.48 -12.21
N LYS A 161 -1.62 2.70 -11.03
CA LYS A 161 -1.01 3.50 -9.96
C LYS A 161 0.23 2.83 -9.35
N LEU A 162 0.22 1.50 -9.20
CA LEU A 162 1.41 0.75 -8.77
C LEU A 162 2.54 0.84 -9.80
N ASN A 163 2.24 0.72 -11.09
CA ASN A 163 3.22 0.88 -12.16
C ASN A 163 3.81 2.29 -12.19
N ALA A 164 2.98 3.33 -12.02
CA ALA A 164 3.45 4.70 -11.89
C ALA A 164 4.37 4.87 -10.68
N LEU A 165 3.98 4.32 -9.52
CA LEU A 165 4.80 4.35 -8.31
C LEU A 165 6.17 3.69 -8.52
N ILE A 166 6.21 2.51 -9.13
CA ILE A 166 7.47 1.80 -9.41
C ILE A 166 8.38 2.65 -10.28
N ARG A 167 7.83 3.28 -11.34
CA ARG A 167 8.60 4.17 -12.22
C ARG A 167 9.15 5.38 -11.47
N GLU A 168 8.32 6.01 -10.65
CA GLU A 168 8.73 7.15 -9.84
C GLU A 168 9.83 6.78 -8.83
N VAL A 169 9.66 5.67 -8.09
CA VAL A 169 10.67 5.20 -7.14
C VAL A 169 11.95 4.82 -7.88
N SER A 170 11.85 4.16 -9.04
CA SER A 170 13.02 3.83 -9.86
C SER A 170 13.76 5.09 -10.34
N ALA A 171 13.02 6.12 -10.76
CA ALA A 171 13.61 7.40 -11.15
C ALA A 171 14.28 8.12 -9.96
N ASP A 172 13.62 8.16 -8.80
CA ASP A 172 14.17 8.74 -7.57
C ASP A 172 15.46 8.01 -7.14
N LEU A 173 15.51 6.69 -7.34
CA LEU A 173 16.68 5.85 -7.08
C LEU A 173 17.75 5.89 -8.18
N GLY A 174 17.50 6.56 -9.31
CA GLY A 174 18.39 6.59 -10.46
C GLY A 174 18.52 5.26 -11.21
N LYS A 175 17.55 4.36 -11.04
CA LYS A 175 17.51 3.00 -11.60
C LYS A 175 16.48 2.86 -12.71
N ILE A 176 16.45 3.79 -13.66
CA ILE A 176 15.47 3.81 -14.77
C ILE A 176 15.28 2.39 -15.32
N ILE A 177 14.06 1.85 -15.18
CA ILE A 177 13.63 0.55 -15.73
C ILE A 177 12.88 0.81 -17.03
#